data_AF-A0A535R0T3-F1
#
_entry.id   AF-A0A535R0T3-F1
#
_cell.length_a   1.000
_cell.length_b   1.000
_cell.length_c   1.000
_cell.angle_alpha   90.00
_cell.angle_beta   90.00
_cell.angle_gamma   90.00
#
_symmetry.space_group_name_H-M   'P 1'
#
loop_
_entity.id
_entity.type
_entity.pdbx_description
1 polymer ?
#
loop_
_entity_poly.entity_id
_entity_poly.type
_entity_poly.pdbx_seq_one_letter_code
_entity_poly.pdbx_strand_id
1 'polypeptide(L)' 'MREGLNDPPFNYFIHSAPLKADVGDAYHWHLELIPKLSTAAGFELGTGMWINVVKPEDSAAFLRERVQKREAQPA' A
#
# COMPACT_ATOMS: atom_id res chain seq x y z
N MET A 1 -8.25 6.18 -1.54
CA MET A 1 -9.03 4.94 -1.32
C MET A 1 -10.48 5.16 -1.72
N ARG A 2 -11.27 5.92 -0.95
CA ARG A 2 -12.62 6.34 -1.35
C ARG A 2 -12.67 7.04 -2.70
N GLU A 3 -11.87 8.09 -2.82
CA GLU A 3 -11.71 8.80 -4.08
C GLU A 3 -10.61 8.14 -4.92
N GLY A 4 -10.95 7.82 -6.18
CA GLY A 4 -10.03 7.29 -7.19
C GLY A 4 -9.98 5.78 -7.32
N LEU A 5 -10.19 5.02 -6.24
CA LEU A 5 -10.12 3.56 -6.28
C LEU A 5 -11.47 2.87 -6.02
N ASN A 6 -12.58 3.64 -5.97
CA ASN A 6 -13.93 3.15 -5.68
C ASN A 6 -14.07 2.42 -4.33
N ASP A 7 -13.42 2.95 -3.29
CA ASP A 7 -13.50 2.46 -1.92
C ASP A 7 -13.33 0.92 -1.77
N PRO A 8 -12.21 0.35 -2.25
CA PRO A 8 -12.03 -1.09 -2.22
C PRO A 8 -11.76 -1.55 -0.77
N PRO A 9 -12.09 -2.81 -0.44
CA PRO A 9 -11.59 -3.40 0.79
C PRO A 9 -10.05 -3.41 0.77
N PHE A 10 -9.44 -3.25 1.93
CA PHE A 10 -7.99 -3.23 2.06
C PHE A 10 -7.54 -3.99 3.30
N ASN A 11 -6.29 -4.44 3.28
CA ASN A 11 -5.58 -4.90 4.46
C ASN A 11 -4.55 -3.83 4.86
N TYR A 12 -4.21 -3.75 6.14
CA TYR A 12 -3.05 -3.00 6.59
C TYR A 12 -2.21 -3.85 7.55
N PHE A 13 -0.91 -3.56 7.59
CA PHE A 13 0.05 -4.28 8.40
C PHE A 13 0.98 -3.27 9.09
N ILE A 14 1.19 -3.45 10.39
CA ILE A 14 2.20 -2.71 11.14
C ILE A 14 3.47 -3.55 11.13
N HIS A 15 4.49 -3.05 10.44
CA HIS A 15 5.81 -3.65 10.43
C HIS A 15 6.63 -2.97 11.52
N SER A 16 6.88 -3.73 12.59
CA SER A 16 7.66 -3.29 13.74
C SER A 16 8.79 -4.28 14.04
N ALA A 17 9.78 -3.83 14.82
CA ALA A 17 10.90 -4.65 15.21
C ALA A 17 10.45 -5.87 16.05
N PRO A 18 11.13 -7.02 15.94
CA PRO A 18 10.89 -8.16 16.82
C PRO A 18 11.10 -7.77 18.30
N LEU A 19 10.22 -8.24 19.19
CA LEU A 19 10.13 -7.76 20.59
C LEU A 19 11.45 -7.80 21.39
N LYS A 20 12.35 -8.73 21.07
CA LYS A 20 13.61 -8.96 21.81
C LYS A 20 14.87 -8.80 20.94
N ALA A 21 14.73 -8.27 19.73
CA ALA A 21 15.87 -8.05 18.84
C ALA A 21 16.40 -6.63 19.01
N ASP A 22 17.71 -6.49 19.17
CA ASP A 22 18.39 -5.21 18.96
C ASP A 22 18.59 -5.03 17.45
N VAL A 23 17.79 -4.15 16.87
CA VAL A 23 17.79 -3.87 15.43
C VAL A 23 18.57 -2.60 15.07
N GLY A 24 19.03 -1.84 16.08
CA GLY A 24 19.70 -0.54 15.90
C GLY A 24 18.99 0.35 14.87
N ASP A 25 19.79 1.06 14.07
CA ASP A 25 19.32 1.93 12.98
C ASP A 25 19.02 1.16 11.67
N ALA A 26 19.17 -0.17 11.66
CA ALA A 26 18.93 -0.98 10.46
C ALA A 26 17.44 -1.19 10.16
N TYR A 27 16.55 -0.86 11.11
CA TYR A 27 15.11 -1.05 10.97
C TYR A 27 14.32 0.20 11.33
N HIS A 28 13.45 0.63 10.43
CA HIS A 28 12.43 1.65 10.69
C HIS A 28 11.04 1.05 10.57
N TRP A 29 10.24 1.25 11.62
CA TRP A 29 8.84 0.84 11.61
C TRP A 29 8.07 1.56 10.50
N HIS A 30 7.09 0.88 9.92
CA HIS A 30 6.20 1.50 8.94
C HIS A 30 4.84 0.80 8.93
N LEU A 31 3.86 1.51 8.35
CA LEU A 31 2.54 0.99 8.06
C LEU A 31 2.46 0.65 6.57
N GLU A 32 2.14 -0.59 6.24
CA GLU A 32 1.83 -1.00 4.88
C GLU A 32 0.31 -1.08 4.70
N LEU A 33 -0.20 -0.59 3.57
CA LEU A 33 -1.61 -0.60 3.24
C LEU A 33 -1.84 -1.12 1.83
N ILE A 34 -2.62 -2.19 1.70
CA ILE A 34 -2.82 -2.94 0.46
C ILE A 34 -4.31 -2.93 0.08
N PRO A 35 -4.74 -2.07 -0.85
CA PRO A 35 -6.06 -2.16 -1.46
C PRO A 35 -6.19 -3.46 -2.28
N LYS A 36 -7.32 -4.17 -2.11
CA LYS A 36 -7.62 -5.39 -2.88
C LYS A 36 -8.20 -5.01 -4.25
N LEU A 37 -7.32 -4.77 -5.22
CA LEU A 37 -7.70 -4.41 -6.60
C LEU A 37 -7.76 -5.61 -7.55
N SER A 38 -7.10 -6.70 -7.20
CA SER A 38 -7.07 -7.96 -7.94
C SER A 38 -6.98 -9.14 -6.99
N THR A 39 -7.26 -10.34 -7.50
CA THR A 39 -7.14 -11.61 -6.76
C THR A 39 -5.86 -12.31 -7.17
N ALA A 40 -5.03 -12.69 -6.20
CA ALA A 40 -3.84 -13.52 -6.44
C ALA A 40 -4.24 -14.87 -7.04
N ALA A 41 -3.52 -15.32 -8.08
CA ALA A 41 -3.80 -16.57 -8.77
C ALA A 41 -2.68 -17.60 -8.49
N GLY A 42 -2.69 -18.70 -9.26
CA GLY A 42 -1.76 -19.82 -9.06
C GLY A 42 -0.28 -19.43 -9.20
N PHE A 43 0.04 -18.43 -10.01
CA PHE A 43 1.42 -17.96 -10.14
C PHE A 43 1.90 -17.24 -8.87
N GLU A 44 1.14 -16.24 -8.39
CA GLU A 44 1.50 -15.47 -7.21
C GLU A 44 1.53 -16.35 -5.96
N LEU A 45 0.54 -17.22 -5.80
CA LEU A 45 0.45 -18.13 -4.67
C LEU A 45 1.50 -19.24 -4.73
N GLY A 46 1.82 -19.75 -5.94
CA GLY A 46 2.77 -20.85 -6.11
C GLY A 46 4.24 -20.42 -6.02
N THR A 47 4.55 -19.17 -6.39
CA THR A 47 5.93 -18.66 -6.42
C THR A 47 6.24 -17.68 -5.28
N GLY A 48 5.23 -17.06 -4.68
CA GLY A 48 5.41 -15.95 -3.75
C GLY A 48 5.78 -14.62 -4.42
N MET A 49 5.83 -14.56 -5.75
CA MET A 49 6.12 -13.35 -6.51
C MET A 49 4.84 -12.61 -6.86
N TRP A 50 4.81 -11.29 -6.63
CA TRP A 50 3.67 -10.44 -6.97
C TRP A 50 3.91 -9.70 -8.27
N ILE A 51 2.91 -9.68 -9.14
CA ILE A 51 2.91 -8.89 -10.37
C ILE A 51 2.23 -7.56 -10.09
N ASN A 52 2.97 -6.46 -10.24
CA ASN A 52 2.39 -5.12 -10.20
C ASN A 52 2.11 -4.63 -11.62
N VAL A 53 0.84 -4.43 -11.95
CA VAL A 53 0.39 -3.98 -13.30
C VAL A 53 0.45 -2.46 -13.48
N VAL A 54 0.66 -1.70 -12.40
CA VAL A 54 0.80 -0.24 -12.44
C VAL A 54 2.16 0.13 -11.87
N LYS A 55 2.88 1.01 -12.55
CA LYS A 55 4.15 1.50 -12.03
C LYS A 55 3.95 2.27 -10.72
N PRO A 56 4.88 2.16 -9.75
CA PRO A 56 4.78 2.88 -8.49
C PRO A 56 4.77 4.41 -8.69
N GLU A 57 5.49 4.92 -9.70
CA GLU A 57 5.53 6.35 -10.02
C GLU A 57 4.15 6.88 -10.43
N ASP A 58 3.44 6.13 -11.29
CA ASP A 58 2.09 6.47 -11.76
C ASP A 58 1.09 6.40 -10.61
N SER A 59 1.21 5.37 -9.76
CA SER A 59 0.36 5.18 -8.58
C SER A 59 0.53 6.33 -7.57
N ALA A 60 1.77 6.73 -7.30
CA ALA A 60 2.07 7.83 -6.40
C ALA A 60 1.53 9.17 -6.92
N ALA A 61 1.71 9.45 -8.21
CA ALA A 61 1.16 10.66 -8.84
C ALA A 61 -0.37 10.70 -8.75
N PHE A 62 -1.03 9.58 -9.08
CA PHE A 62 -2.48 9.42 -9.04
C PHE A 62 -3.08 9.64 -7.63
N LEU A 63 -2.41 9.13 -6.60
CA LEU A 63 -2.86 9.30 -5.21
C LEU A 63 -2.62 10.73 -4.72
N ARG A 64 -1.44 11.31 -5.00
CA ARG A 64 -1.09 12.69 -4.61
C ARG A 64 -2.07 13.71 -5.18
N GLU A 65 -2.40 13.61 -6.46
CA GLU A 65 -3.35 14.53 -7.11
C GLU A 65 -4.71 14.53 -6.39
N ARG A 66 -5.19 13.36 -5.95
CA ARG A 66 -6.48 13.26 -5.25
C ARG A 66 -6.45 13.75 -3.82
N VAL A 67 -5.37 13.50 -3.10
CA VAL A 67 -5.20 14.07 -1.75
C VAL A 67 -5.25 15.60 -1.81
N GLN A 68 -4.55 16.20 -2.77
CA GLN A 68 -4.54 17.66 -2.97
C GLN A 68 -5.92 18.21 -3.36
N LYS A 69 -6.64 17.54 -4.28
CA LYS A 69 -8.01 17.94 -4.65
C LYS A 69 -8.96 17.92 -3.46
N ARG A 70 -8.86 16.90 -2.60
CA ARG A 70 -9.66 16.78 -1.38
C ARG A 70 -9.33 17.86 -0.34
N GLU A 71 -8.07 18.26 -0.22
CA GLU A 71 -7.66 19.37 0.66
C GLU A 71 -8.14 20.74 0.15
N ALA A 72 -8.15 20.94 -1.17
CA ALA A 72 -8.60 22.19 -1.80
C ALA A 72 -10.13 22.36 -1.82
N GLN A 73 -10.87 21.27 -1.63
CA GLN A 73 -12.33 21.26 -1.54
C GLN A 73 -12.72 20.84 -0.11
N PRO A 74 -12.56 21.73 0.90
CA PRO A 74 -12.99 21.40 2.25
C PRO A 74 -14.50 21.13 2.23
N ALA A 75 -14.90 20.09 2.97
CA ALA A 75 -16.28 19.62 3.08
C ALA A 75 -17.27 20.72 3.46
#